data_AF-A0A6J5CWY2-F1
#
_entry.id   AF-A0A6J5CWY2-F1
#
_cell.length_a   1.000
_cell.length_b   1.000
_cell.length_c   1.000
_cell.angle_alpha   90.00
_cell.angle_beta   90.00
_cell.angle_gamma   90.00
#
_symmetry.space_group_name_H-M   'P 1'
#
loop_
_entity.id
_entity.type
_entity.pdbx_description
1 polymer ?
#
loop_
_entity_poly.entity_id
_entity_poly.type
_entity_poly.pdbx_seq_one_letter_code
_entity_poly.pdbx_strand_id
1 'polypeptide(L)'
;MLVGGRFNSPGRPVIYAASTFAGAMLEVLVHARIGKVPKTHGWVEAAVPDDIRVERHSAESLPGGWDAPALQVAREFGDAWLTGSRTALLIVPSVVVRAEFNVLVNPAHPDATRIAVTEPQPVVWDERLFMMPSVGHS
;
A
#
# COMPACT_ATOMS: atom_id res chain seq x y z
N MET A 1 18.56 5.34 -3.85
CA MET A 1 17.60 6.04 -4.74
C MET A 1 16.22 5.87 -4.13
N LEU A 2 15.47 6.94 -3.86
CA LEU A 2 14.10 6.84 -3.37
C LEU A 2 13.24 6.28 -4.50
N VAL A 3 12.79 5.03 -4.38
CA VAL A 3 11.97 4.35 -5.39
C VAL A 3 10.54 4.88 -5.28
N GLY A 4 9.92 5.24 -6.41
CA GLY A 4 8.50 5.60 -6.47
C GLY A 4 7.60 4.36 -6.53
N GLY A 5 6.40 4.46 -5.97
CA GLY A 5 5.37 3.42 -6.03
C GLY A 5 4.43 3.58 -7.24
N ARG A 6 3.25 2.96 -7.14
CA ARG A 6 2.19 3.08 -8.17
C ARG A 6 1.58 4.48 -8.20
N PHE A 7 1.39 5.10 -7.05
CA PHE A 7 0.72 6.40 -6.89
C PHE A 7 1.69 7.51 -6.44
N ASN A 8 3.00 7.36 -6.67
CA ASN A 8 3.96 8.45 -6.46
C ASN A 8 5.19 8.28 -7.34
N SER A 9 5.65 9.40 -7.90
CA SER A 9 6.93 9.47 -8.60
C SER A 9 8.12 9.35 -7.63
N PRO A 10 9.29 8.85 -8.09
CA PRO A 10 10.52 8.87 -7.32
C PRO A 10 10.83 10.26 -6.73
N GLY A 11 11.32 10.30 -5.49
CA GLY A 11 11.63 11.55 -4.78
C GLY A 11 10.44 12.20 -4.07
N ARG A 12 9.24 11.61 -4.14
CA ARG A 12 8.04 12.10 -3.46
C ARG A 12 7.62 11.13 -2.35
N PRO A 13 7.85 11.46 -1.07
CA PRO A 13 7.58 10.55 0.04
C PRO A 13 6.09 10.21 0.17
N VAL A 14 5.78 8.92 0.24
CA VAL A 14 4.46 8.37 0.54
C VAL A 14 4.65 7.10 1.36
N ILE A 15 3.83 6.92 2.39
CA ILE A 15 3.74 5.65 3.12
C ILE A 15 2.57 4.88 2.53
N TYR A 16 2.80 3.62 2.15
CA TYR A 16 1.76 2.70 1.70
C TYR A 16 1.34 1.79 2.84
N ALA A 17 0.05 1.72 3.08
CA ALA A 17 -0.63 0.80 3.97
C ALA A 17 -1.78 0.11 3.22
N ALA A 18 -2.44 -0.82 3.90
CA ALA A 18 -3.68 -1.42 3.42
C ALA A 18 -4.77 -1.28 4.48
N SER A 19 -6.03 -1.33 4.05
CA SER A 19 -7.18 -1.23 4.96
C SER A 19 -7.33 -2.46 5.86
N THR A 20 -6.67 -3.57 5.50
CA THR A 20 -6.65 -4.81 6.28
C THR A 20 -5.24 -5.36 6.37
N PHE A 21 -4.96 -6.11 7.43
CA PHE A 21 -3.69 -6.81 7.59
C PHE A 21 -3.48 -7.85 6.47
N ALA A 22 -4.54 -8.57 6.08
CA ALA A 22 -4.48 -9.56 5.01
C ALA A 22 -4.12 -8.94 3.64
N GLY A 23 -4.71 -7.78 3.32
CA GLY A 23 -4.37 -7.00 2.13
C GLY A 23 -2.91 -6.55 2.13
N ALA A 24 -2.42 -6.06 3.28
CA ALA A 24 -1.02 -5.68 3.42
C ALA A 24 -0.08 -6.87 3.18
N MET A 25 -0.42 -8.04 3.72
CA MET A 25 0.35 -9.27 3.50
C MET A 25 0.37 -9.69 2.02
N LEU A 26 -0.77 -9.60 1.32
CA LEU A 26 -0.85 -9.95 -0.11
C LEU A 26 -0.03 -9.01 -0.98
N GLU A 27 -0.06 -7.71 -0.70
CA GLU A 27 0.81 -6.72 -1.36
C GLU A 27 2.29 -7.07 -1.16
N VAL A 28 2.71 -7.42 0.06
CA VAL A 28 4.09 -7.86 0.34
C VAL A 28 4.44 -9.12 -0.44
N LEU A 29 3.58 -10.14 -0.47
CA LEU A 29 3.84 -11.40 -1.17
C LEU A 29 4.01 -11.22 -2.67
N VAL A 30 3.17 -10.39 -3.30
CA VAL A 30 3.27 -10.09 -4.74
C VAL A 30 4.56 -9.35 -5.06
N HIS A 31 4.94 -8.36 -4.24
CA HIS A 31 6.13 -7.55 -4.49
C HIS A 31 7.44 -8.26 -4.10
N ALA A 32 7.43 -9.16 -3.11
CA ALA A 32 8.60 -9.92 -2.67
C ALA A 32 9.08 -10.97 -3.67
N ARG A 33 8.34 -11.20 -4.78
CA ARG A 33 8.65 -12.18 -5.83
C ARG A 33 8.93 -13.59 -5.23
N ILE A 34 7.91 -14.19 -4.61
CA ILE A 34 7.71 -15.63 -4.33
C ILE A 34 8.99 -16.48 -4.18
N GLY A 35 9.92 -16.06 -3.34
CA GLY A 35 11.19 -16.78 -3.19
C GLY A 35 11.79 -16.64 -1.80
N LYS A 36 11.73 -15.45 -1.21
CA LYS A 36 12.14 -15.22 0.18
C LYS A 36 11.33 -14.08 0.78
N VAL A 37 10.58 -14.37 1.83
CA VAL A 37 10.04 -13.32 2.68
C VAL A 37 11.04 -13.00 3.79
N PRO A 38 11.52 -11.76 3.90
CA PRO A 38 12.42 -11.32 4.97
C PRO A 38 11.89 -11.68 6.36
N LYS A 39 12.73 -12.33 7.18
CA LYS A 39 12.42 -12.71 8.58
C LYS A 39 12.22 -11.51 9.51
N THR A 40 12.50 -10.30 9.03
CA THR A 40 12.45 -9.05 9.80
C THR A 40 11.20 -8.22 9.50
N HIS A 41 10.19 -8.79 8.83
CA HIS A 41 8.93 -8.07 8.61
C HIS A 41 8.21 -7.83 9.94
N GLY A 42 7.85 -6.57 10.17
CA GLY A 42 6.93 -6.17 11.20
C GLY A 42 5.70 -5.51 10.59
N TRP A 43 4.63 -5.43 11.38
CA TRP A 43 3.43 -4.69 11.06
C TRP A 43 3.08 -3.75 12.22
N VAL A 44 2.41 -2.66 11.88
CA VAL A 44 1.84 -1.70 12.83
C VAL A 44 0.39 -1.44 12.44
N GLU A 45 -0.43 -1.17 13.44
CA GLU A 45 -1.77 -0.62 13.24
C GLU A 45 -1.69 0.90 13.31
N ALA A 46 -2.34 1.58 12.35
CA ALA A 46 -2.45 3.04 12.34
C ALA A 46 -3.86 3.44 12.76
N ALA A 47 -3.99 4.06 13.93
CA ALA A 47 -5.21 4.65 14.43
C ALA A 47 -5.36 6.08 13.89
N VAL A 48 -6.45 6.30 13.14
CA VAL A 48 -6.77 7.58 12.52
C VAL A 48 -7.96 8.19 13.26
N PRO A 49 -7.83 9.40 13.84
CA PRO A 49 -8.98 10.13 14.39
C PRO A 49 -10.09 10.34 13.35
N ASP A 50 -11.35 10.17 13.75
CA ASP A 50 -12.53 10.26 12.86
C ASP A 50 -12.71 11.63 12.19
N ASP A 51 -12.13 12.69 12.75
CA ASP A 51 -12.21 14.05 12.22
C ASP A 51 -11.13 14.37 11.17
N ILE A 52 -10.14 13.48 10.97
CA ILE A 52 -9.17 13.62 9.88
C ILE A 52 -9.88 13.37 8.56
N ARG A 53 -9.76 14.33 7.64
CA ARG A 53 -10.30 14.19 6.30
C ARG A 53 -9.54 13.11 5.52
N VAL A 54 -10.30 12.22 4.91
CA VAL A 54 -9.80 11.14 4.06
C VAL A 54 -10.35 11.33 2.65
N GLU A 55 -9.47 11.33 1.65
CA GLU A 55 -9.86 11.28 0.25
C GLU A 55 -10.03 9.82 -0.15
N ARG A 56 -11.16 9.44 -0.75
CA ARG A 56 -11.45 8.06 -1.12
C ARG A 56 -11.91 7.97 -2.56
N HIS A 57 -11.32 7.02 -3.28
CA HIS A 57 -11.66 6.72 -4.67
C HIS A 57 -12.09 5.26 -4.83
N SER A 58 -13.13 5.05 -5.64
CA SER A 58 -13.43 3.75 -6.26
C SER A 58 -12.66 3.60 -7.58
N ALA A 59 -12.67 2.40 -8.17
CA ALA A 59 -12.00 2.14 -9.44
C ALA A 59 -12.52 3.02 -10.58
N GLU A 60 -13.81 3.33 -10.58
CA GLU A 60 -14.50 4.14 -11.58
C GLU A 60 -14.19 5.64 -11.44
N SER A 61 -13.86 6.09 -10.22
CA SER A 61 -13.52 7.49 -9.93
C SER A 61 -12.05 7.83 -10.20
N LEU A 62 -11.21 6.82 -10.45
CA LEU A 62 -9.81 7.00 -10.81
C LEU A 62 -9.65 7.19 -12.33
N PRO A 63 -8.59 7.88 -12.78
CA PRO A 63 -8.33 8.02 -14.21
C PRO A 63 -8.13 6.66 -14.89
N GLY A 64 -8.65 6.53 -16.11
CA GLY A 64 -8.51 5.30 -16.90
C GLY A 64 -7.04 4.89 -17.06
N GLY A 65 -6.74 3.63 -16.77
CA GLY A 65 -5.36 3.09 -16.82
C GLY A 65 -4.57 3.22 -15.52
N TRP A 66 -5.18 3.66 -14.40
CA TRP A 66 -4.52 3.69 -13.08
C TRP A 66 -3.96 2.31 -12.64
N ASP A 67 -4.61 1.23 -13.05
CA ASP A 67 -4.23 -0.14 -12.72
C ASP A 67 -3.43 -0.85 -13.82
N ALA A 68 -3.08 -0.14 -14.89
CA ALA A 68 -2.27 -0.68 -15.97
C ALA A 68 -0.84 -1.03 -15.49
N PRO A 69 -0.10 -1.87 -16.25
CA PRO A 69 1.33 -2.08 -16.00
C PRO A 69 2.14 -0.78 -16.08
N ALA A 70 1.75 0.14 -16.96
CA ALA A 70 2.32 1.48 -17.04
C ALA A 70 1.89 2.32 -15.85
N LEU A 71 2.85 2.86 -15.10
CA LEU A 71 2.58 3.58 -13.85
C LEU A 71 2.28 5.06 -14.03
N GLN A 72 2.42 5.61 -15.24
CA GLN A 72 2.37 7.05 -15.50
C GLN A 72 1.07 7.68 -14.98
N VAL A 73 -0.08 7.12 -15.37
CA VAL A 73 -1.41 7.64 -15.00
C VAL A 73 -1.63 7.66 -13.49
N ALA A 74 -1.33 6.55 -12.80
CA ALA A 74 -1.49 6.47 -11.36
C ALA A 74 -0.52 7.37 -10.61
N ARG A 75 0.72 7.51 -11.11
CA ARG A 75 1.71 8.43 -10.53
C ARG A 75 1.27 9.86 -10.68
N GLU A 76 0.84 10.30 -11.86
CA GLU A 76 0.33 11.66 -12.08
C GLU A 76 -0.83 11.99 -11.14
N PHE A 77 -1.76 11.05 -10.95
CA PHE A 77 -2.86 11.21 -10.01
C PHE A 77 -2.38 11.41 -8.56
N GLY A 78 -1.54 10.52 -8.06
CA GLY A 78 -1.04 10.61 -6.68
C GLY A 78 -0.05 11.76 -6.48
N ASP A 79 0.71 12.13 -7.50
CA ASP A 79 1.57 13.30 -7.53
C ASP A 79 0.75 14.59 -7.42
N ALA A 80 -0.38 14.69 -8.11
CA ALA A 80 -1.30 15.81 -7.96
C ALA A 80 -1.90 15.88 -6.55
N TRP A 81 -2.24 14.72 -5.96
CA TRP A 81 -2.70 14.63 -4.56
C TRP A 81 -1.66 15.14 -3.57
N LEU A 82 -0.40 14.70 -3.71
CA LEU A 82 0.71 15.13 -2.87
C LEU A 82 1.03 16.62 -3.03
N THR A 83 1.10 17.12 -4.26
CA THR A 83 1.39 18.54 -4.53
C THR A 83 0.29 19.43 -3.96
N GLY A 84 -0.96 19.03 -4.13
CA GLY A 84 -2.10 19.77 -3.60
C GLY A 84 -2.25 19.67 -2.08
N SER A 85 -1.53 18.76 -1.42
CA SER A 85 -1.68 18.45 0.01
C SER A 85 -3.16 18.34 0.41
N ARG A 86 -3.97 17.65 -0.42
CA ARG A 86 -5.44 17.70 -0.32
C ARG A 86 -5.98 17.08 0.97
N THR A 87 -5.36 15.98 1.39
CA THR A 87 -5.66 15.24 2.63
C THR A 87 -4.39 14.55 3.15
N ALA A 88 -4.38 14.18 4.43
CA ALA A 88 -3.31 13.32 4.97
C ALA A 88 -3.40 11.88 4.45
N LEU A 89 -4.62 11.42 4.16
CA LEU A 89 -4.93 10.05 3.78
C LEU A 89 -5.67 10.01 2.44
N LEU A 90 -5.22 9.11 1.58
CA LEU A 90 -5.84 8.78 0.31
C LEU A 90 -6.10 7.27 0.25
N ILE A 91 -7.37 6.88 0.14
CA ILE A 91 -7.81 5.50 0.00
C ILE A 91 -8.10 5.21 -1.47
N VAL A 92 -7.42 4.22 -2.03
CA VAL A 92 -7.54 3.79 -3.44
C VAL A 92 -7.73 2.28 -3.53
N PRO A 93 -8.45 1.76 -4.55
CA PRO A 93 -8.54 0.33 -4.79
C PRO A 93 -7.15 -0.32 -4.93
N SER A 94 -6.98 -1.51 -4.36
CA SER A 94 -5.77 -2.31 -4.59
C SER A 94 -5.81 -2.93 -6.00
N VAL A 95 -4.65 -2.97 -6.66
CA VAL A 95 -4.47 -3.71 -7.92
C VAL A 95 -4.28 -5.21 -7.64
N VAL A 96 -3.70 -5.54 -6.49
CA VAL A 96 -3.42 -6.92 -6.07
C VAL A 96 -4.70 -7.60 -5.59
N VAL A 97 -5.46 -6.93 -4.71
CA VAL A 97 -6.69 -7.46 -4.13
C VAL A 97 -7.84 -6.55 -4.53
N ARG A 98 -8.50 -6.86 -5.65
CA ARG A 98 -9.53 -5.98 -6.25
C ARG A 98 -10.75 -5.68 -5.35
N ALA A 99 -10.97 -6.50 -4.33
CA ALA A 99 -12.01 -6.31 -3.32
C ALA A 99 -11.59 -5.41 -2.15
N GLU A 100 -10.31 -5.06 -2.05
CA GLU A 100 -9.73 -4.28 -0.95
C GLU A 100 -9.15 -2.95 -1.42
N PHE A 101 -8.74 -2.13 -0.44
CA PHE A 101 -8.22 -0.78 -0.67
C PHE A 101 -6.85 -0.62 0.00
N ASN A 102 -5.95 0.01 -0.74
CA ASN A 102 -4.70 0.54 -0.21
C ASN A 102 -4.93 1.93 0.37
N VAL A 103 -4.16 2.27 1.40
CA VAL A 103 -4.18 3.57 2.08
C VAL A 103 -2.82 4.22 1.90
N LEU A 104 -2.81 5.39 1.29
CA LEU A 104 -1.63 6.22 1.13
C LEU A 104 -1.64 7.30 2.22
N VAL A 105 -0.51 7.46 2.90
CA VAL A 105 -0.30 8.54 3.85
C VAL A 105 0.67 9.55 3.25
N ASN A 106 0.29 10.83 3.24
CA ASN A 106 1.17 11.94 2.90
C ASN A 106 1.88 12.40 4.17
N PRO A 107 3.15 12.02 4.41
CA PRO A 107 3.85 12.37 5.65
C PRO A 107 4.11 13.88 5.79
N ALA A 108 4.00 14.66 4.71
CA ALA A 108 4.17 16.10 4.73
C ALA A 108 2.89 16.87 5.10
N HIS A 109 1.73 16.19 5.16
CA HIS A 109 0.47 16.83 5.53
C HIS A 109 0.41 17.06 7.06
N PRO A 110 -0.02 18.24 7.55
CA PRO A 110 -0.07 18.52 8.99
C PRO A 110 -0.84 17.48 9.82
N ASP A 111 -2.01 17.05 9.34
CA ASP A 111 -2.81 16.01 10.00
C ASP A 111 -2.15 14.63 10.06
N ALA A 112 -1.11 14.35 9.27
CA ALA A 112 -0.42 13.06 9.34
C ALA A 112 0.26 12.83 10.70
N THR A 113 0.63 13.91 11.40
CA THR A 113 1.20 13.86 12.76
C THR A 113 0.21 13.38 13.83
N ARG A 114 -1.09 13.39 13.50
CA ARG A 114 -2.18 12.97 14.39
C ARG A 114 -2.50 11.48 14.25
N ILE A 115 -1.90 10.79 13.27
CA ILE A 115 -2.06 9.35 13.09
C ILE A 115 -1.17 8.64 14.12
N ALA A 116 -1.79 7.91 15.04
CA ALA A 116 -1.07 7.14 16.04
C ALA A 116 -0.75 5.75 15.48
N VAL A 117 0.46 5.24 15.73
CA VAL A 117 0.87 3.89 15.33
C VAL A 117 1.13 3.04 16.56
N THR A 118 0.76 1.76 16.50
CA THR A 118 1.10 0.80 17.54
C THR A 118 2.59 0.48 17.54
N GLU A 119 3.06 -0.17 18.60
CA GLU A 119 4.38 -0.81 18.61
C GLU A 119 4.47 -1.86 17.48
N PRO A 120 5.57 -1.92 16.73
CA PRO A 120 5.77 -2.91 15.69
C PRO A 120 5.68 -4.34 16.22
N GLN A 121 4.84 -5.14 15.59
CA GLN A 121 4.67 -6.56 15.87
C GLN A 121 5.34 -7.39 14.76
N PRO A 122 5.99 -8.51 15.07
CA PRO A 122 6.55 -9.38 14.02
C PRO A 122 5.43 -10.00 13.17
N VAL A 123 5.66 -10.11 11.86
CA VAL A 123 4.78 -10.88 10.99
C VAL A 123 5.13 -12.36 11.09
N VAL A 124 4.16 -13.19 11.45
CA VAL A 124 4.28 -14.65 11.44
C VAL A 124 3.78 -15.18 10.10
N TRP A 125 4.71 -15.54 9.22
CA TRP A 125 4.37 -16.08 7.90
C TRP A 125 4.13 -17.59 7.98
N ASP A 126 3.03 -18.05 7.36
CA ASP A 126 2.78 -19.47 7.19
C ASP A 126 3.73 -20.05 6.12
N GLU A 127 4.54 -21.04 6.48
CA GLU A 127 5.53 -21.64 5.57
C GLU A 127 4.90 -22.26 4.33
N ARG A 128 3.63 -22.69 4.40
CA ARG A 128 2.89 -23.28 3.27
C ARG A 128 2.71 -22.29 2.11
N LEU A 129 2.83 -20.98 2.37
CA LEU A 129 2.79 -19.95 1.32
C LEU A 129 4.02 -20.00 0.39
N PHE A 130 5.10 -20.67 0.80
CA PHE A 130 6.36 -20.70 0.05
C PHE A 130 6.81 -22.10 -0.37
N MET A 131 6.12 -23.14 0.08
CA MET A 131 6.43 -24.50 -0.33
C MET A 131 6.00 -24.71 -1.79
N MET A 132 6.94 -25.08 -2.65
CA MET A 132 6.57 -25.62 -3.96
C MET A 132 5.98 -27.02 -3.74
N PRO A 133 4.86 -27.37 -4.39
CA PRO A 133 4.37 -28.74 -4.36
C PRO A 133 5.46 -29.66 -4.91
N SER A 134 5.77 -30.72 -4.17
CA SER A 134 6.64 -31.78 -4.65
C SER A 134 6.02 -32.39 -5.90
N VAL A 135 6.67 -32.24 -7.05
CA VAL A 135 6.28 -32.93 -8.29
C VAL A 135 6.47 -34.43 -8.06
N GLY A 136 5.37 -35.11 -7.74
CA GLY A 136 5.35 -36.57 -7.70
C GLY A 136 5.69 -37.10 -9.08
N HIS A 137 6.85 -37.73 -9.21
CA HIS A 137 7.18 -38.56 -10.36
C HIS A 137 6.47 -39.89 -10.12
N SER A 138 5.28 -40.05 -10.70
CA SER A 138 4.65 -41.35 -10.92
C SER A 138 5.06 -41.90 -12.27
#